data_AF-A0A1V4Z090-F1
#
_entry.id   AF-A0A1V4Z090-F1
#
_cell.length_a   1.000
_cell.length_b   1.000
_cell.length_c   1.000
_cell.angle_alpha   90.00
_cell.angle_beta   90.00
_cell.angle_gamma   90.00
#
_symmetry.space_group_name_H-M   'P 1'
#
loop_
_entity.id
_entity.type
_entity.pdbx_description
1 polymer ?
#
loop_
_entity_poly.entity_id
_entity_poly.type
_entity_poly.pdbx_seq_one_letter_code
_entity_poly.pdbx_strand_id
1 'polypeptide(L)'
;MPPKSAVIRSPNRAKIDRLLEKGESPRFISNWLKSLETPEKISHTAINNYKKNHFNINQEATIKYNEKKSKERLGKASDKVVSDLEYCDNIIDLAHKIDLRVDHKNKITELDIKKLGLQAVKTKQEILQQGEPEDKNVRVEIVVVDSDEDNTMEAQPKTGN
;
A
#
# COMPACT_ATOMS: atom_id res chain seq x y z
N MET A 1 17.14 26.72 -17.44
CA MET A 1 17.59 25.31 -17.51
C MET A 1 19.08 25.29 -17.80
N PRO A 2 19.90 24.50 -17.09
CA PRO A 2 21.30 24.32 -17.47
C PRO A 2 21.39 23.73 -18.89
N PRO A 3 22.40 24.12 -19.67
CA PRO A 3 22.55 23.66 -21.05
C PRO A 3 22.68 22.13 -21.10
N LYS A 4 21.99 21.49 -22.06
CA LYS A 4 22.11 20.04 -22.29
C LYS A 4 23.59 19.67 -22.46
N SER A 5 24.04 18.62 -21.78
CA SER A 5 25.45 18.22 -21.81
C SER A 5 25.90 17.92 -23.25
N ALA A 6 27.18 18.15 -23.55
CA ALA A 6 27.75 17.80 -24.86
C ALA A 6 27.61 16.29 -25.17
N VAL A 7 27.62 15.45 -24.14
CA VAL A 7 27.41 14.01 -24.25
C VAL A 7 26.01 13.66 -24.73
N ILE A 8 24.97 14.40 -24.30
CA ILE A 8 23.58 14.14 -24.73
C ILE A 8 23.42 14.34 -26.24
N ARG A 9 24.15 15.29 -26.81
CA ARG A 9 24.11 15.60 -28.25
C ARG A 9 25.07 14.75 -29.09
N SER A 10 25.91 13.94 -28.45
CA SER A 10 26.92 13.15 -29.14
C SER A 10 26.27 11.98 -29.90
N PRO A 11 26.62 11.74 -31.18
CA PRO A 11 26.22 10.52 -31.88
C PRO A 11 26.78 9.25 -31.20
N ASN A 12 27.86 9.38 -30.41
CA ASN A 12 28.45 8.30 -29.65
C ASN A 12 27.88 8.13 -28.23
N ARG A 13 26.79 8.84 -27.87
CA ARG A 13 26.18 8.77 -26.52
C ARG A 13 25.97 7.34 -26.03
N ALA A 14 25.37 6.46 -26.84
CA ALA A 14 25.09 5.08 -26.43
C ALA A 14 26.37 4.29 -26.10
N LYS A 15 27.47 4.55 -26.81
CA LYS A 15 28.78 3.94 -26.51
C LYS A 15 29.38 4.55 -25.24
N ILE A 16 29.23 5.85 -25.03
CA ILE A 16 29.65 6.54 -23.80
C ILE A 16 28.92 5.94 -22.58
N ASP A 17 27.61 5.76 -22.67
CA ASP A 17 26.80 5.14 -21.60
C ASP A 17 27.31 3.73 -21.26
N ARG A 18 27.60 2.90 -22.27
CA ARG A 18 28.19 1.55 -22.07
C ARG A 18 29.57 1.58 -21.42
N LEU A 19 30.41 2.56 -21.76
CA LEU A 19 31.73 2.71 -21.13
C LEU A 19 31.58 3.15 -19.67
N LEU A 20 30.67 4.08 -19.38
CA LEU A 20 30.36 4.50 -18.02
C LEU A 20 29.79 3.35 -17.17
N GLU A 21 28.95 2.51 -17.76
CA GLU A 21 28.41 1.29 -17.14
C GLU A 21 29.53 0.29 -16.79
N LYS A 22 30.52 0.12 -17.68
CA LYS A 22 31.72 -0.68 -17.42
C LYS A 22 32.68 -0.08 -16.39
N GLY A 23 32.40 1.12 -15.89
CA GLY A 23 33.23 1.80 -14.89
C GLY A 23 34.40 2.58 -15.48
N GLU A 24 34.44 2.79 -16.80
CA GLU A 24 35.52 3.51 -17.46
C GLU A 24 35.61 4.97 -16.97
N SER A 25 36.84 5.47 -16.88
CA SER A 25 37.07 6.82 -16.39
C SER A 25 36.62 7.87 -17.43
N PRO A 26 36.10 9.04 -17.00
CA PRO A 26 35.79 10.15 -17.92
C PRO A 26 36.98 10.59 -18.77
N ARG A 27 38.22 10.42 -18.29
CA ARG A 27 39.46 10.70 -19.04
C ARG A 27 39.67 9.69 -20.16
N PHE A 28 39.51 8.39 -19.88
CA PHE A 28 39.59 7.34 -20.89
C PHE A 28 38.58 7.59 -22.01
N ILE A 29 37.31 7.84 -21.66
CA ILE A 29 36.25 8.09 -22.63
C ILE A 29 36.54 9.36 -23.45
N SER A 30 37.03 10.44 -22.82
CA SER A 30 37.43 11.66 -23.54
C SER A 30 38.55 11.42 -24.54
N ASN A 31 39.53 10.58 -24.19
CA ASN A 31 40.62 10.22 -25.10
C ASN A 31 40.16 9.32 -26.24
N TRP A 32 39.30 8.33 -25.94
CA TRP A 32 38.68 7.47 -26.95
C TRP A 32 37.87 8.27 -27.98
N LEU A 33 37.09 9.27 -27.54
CA LEU A 33 36.33 10.14 -28.45
C LEU A 33 37.23 10.95 -29.40
N LYS A 34 38.44 11.31 -28.95
CA LYS A 34 39.42 12.02 -29.79
C LYS A 34 40.14 11.10 -30.78
N SER A 35 40.18 9.79 -30.53
CA SER A 35 40.86 8.80 -31.39
C SER A 35 39.94 8.18 -32.44
N LEU A 36 38.69 8.61 -32.53
CA LEU A 36 37.76 8.14 -33.57
C LEU A 36 38.14 8.70 -34.95
N GLU A 37 37.73 8.00 -36.01
CA GLU A 37 37.86 8.47 -37.40
C GLU A 37 37.26 9.87 -37.59
N THR A 38 36.13 10.14 -36.91
CA THR A 38 35.55 11.47 -36.74
C THR A 38 35.70 11.92 -35.28
N PRO A 39 36.77 12.66 -34.93
CA PRO A 39 37.05 13.03 -33.54
C PRO A 39 35.98 13.92 -32.93
N GLU A 40 35.53 13.58 -31.73
CA GLU A 40 34.64 14.42 -30.92
C GLU A 40 35.40 15.10 -29.79
N LYS A 41 35.33 16.43 -29.73
CA LYS A 41 35.97 17.23 -28.69
C LYS A 41 35.08 17.35 -27.45
N ILE A 42 34.89 16.25 -26.74
CA ILE A 42 34.19 16.24 -25.44
C ILE A 42 35.22 16.08 -24.32
N SER A 43 35.24 17.03 -23.38
CA SER A 43 36.15 17.00 -22.24
C SER A 43 35.73 15.96 -21.21
N HIS A 44 36.72 15.41 -20.49
CA HIS A 44 36.47 14.52 -19.35
C HIS A 44 35.59 15.18 -18.28
N THR A 45 35.66 16.50 -18.09
CA THR A 45 34.77 17.25 -17.20
C THR A 45 33.31 17.20 -17.65
N ALA A 46 33.06 17.36 -18.96
CA ALA A 46 31.70 17.26 -19.50
C ALA A 46 31.12 15.84 -19.32
N ILE A 47 31.96 14.81 -19.50
CA ILE A 47 31.59 13.41 -19.26
C ILE A 47 31.31 13.15 -17.78
N ASN A 48 32.13 13.69 -16.87
CA ASN A 48 31.93 13.58 -15.43
C ASN A 48 30.62 14.24 -14.98
N ASN A 49 30.32 15.43 -15.49
CA ASN A 49 29.06 16.11 -15.20
C ASN A 49 27.86 15.34 -15.73
N TYR A 50 27.98 14.75 -16.93
CA TYR A 50 26.95 13.87 -17.47
C TYR A 50 26.73 12.63 -16.60
N LYS A 51 27.81 11.95 -16.18
CA LYS A 51 27.75 10.81 -15.25
C LYS A 51 27.02 11.18 -13.95
N LYS A 52 27.28 12.35 -13.38
CA LYS A 52 26.66 12.78 -12.11
C LYS A 52 25.19 13.18 -12.24
N ASN A 53 24.80 13.80 -13.35
CA ASN A 53 23.49 14.45 -13.46
C ASN A 53 22.49 13.68 -14.33
N HIS A 54 22.97 12.81 -15.21
CA HIS A 54 22.13 12.15 -16.22
C HIS A 54 22.35 10.63 -16.29
N PHE A 55 23.47 10.12 -15.78
CA PHE A 55 23.79 8.69 -15.78
C PHE A 55 24.30 8.23 -14.40
N ASN A 56 23.64 8.73 -13.34
CA ASN A 56 24.04 8.45 -11.97
C ASN A 56 23.45 7.11 -11.51
N ILE A 57 24.15 6.02 -11.87
CA ILE A 57 23.74 4.65 -11.55
C ILE A 57 23.50 4.47 -10.05
N ASN A 58 24.34 5.06 -9.19
CA ASN A 58 24.24 4.87 -7.75
C ASN A 58 22.99 5.54 -7.17
N GLN A 59 22.65 6.74 -7.67
CA GLN A 59 21.42 7.43 -7.28
C GLN A 59 20.19 6.61 -7.69
N GLU A 60 20.15 6.15 -8.94
CA GLU A 60 19.05 5.32 -9.46
C GLU A 60 18.92 3.99 -8.70
N ALA A 61 20.05 3.34 -8.39
CA ALA A 61 20.09 2.12 -7.60
C ALA A 61 19.55 2.34 -6.18
N THR A 62 19.87 3.48 -5.56
CA THR A 62 19.36 3.85 -4.23
C THR A 62 17.85 4.04 -4.25
N ILE A 63 17.33 4.73 -5.27
CA ILE A 63 15.88 4.92 -5.46
C ILE A 63 15.21 3.54 -5.59
N LYS A 64 15.68 2.70 -6.51
CA LYS A 64 15.14 1.35 -6.72
C LYS A 64 15.19 0.47 -5.48
N TYR A 65 16.29 0.53 -4.72
CA TYR A 65 16.42 -0.20 -3.47
C TYR A 65 15.37 0.23 -2.44
N ASN A 66 15.19 1.54 -2.27
CA ASN A 66 14.22 2.10 -1.33
C ASN A 66 12.78 1.78 -1.74
N GLU A 67 12.46 1.86 -3.04
CA GLU A 67 11.17 1.45 -3.58
C GLU A 67 10.88 -0.03 -3.28
N LYS A 68 11.85 -0.91 -3.54
CA LYS A 68 11.74 -2.33 -3.23
C LYS A 68 11.48 -2.55 -1.74
N LYS A 69 12.24 -1.89 -0.87
CA LYS A 69 12.06 -1.98 0.59
C LYS A 69 10.73 -1.39 1.06
N SER A 70 10.24 -0.34 0.39
CA SER A 70 8.92 0.22 0.67
C SER A 70 7.82 -0.80 0.35
N LYS A 71 7.87 -1.43 -0.84
CA LYS A 71 6.95 -2.49 -1.25
C LYS A 71 7.00 -3.70 -0.30
N GLU A 72 8.19 -4.13 0.11
CA GLU A 72 8.33 -5.21 1.09
C GLU A 72 7.69 -4.86 2.44
N ARG A 73 7.87 -3.63 2.92
CA ARG A 73 7.26 -3.16 4.18
C ARG A 73 5.74 -3.07 4.07
N LEU A 74 5.24 -2.54 2.95
CA LEU A 74 3.81 -2.48 2.67
C LEU A 74 3.20 -3.89 2.64
N GLY A 75 3.81 -4.83 1.90
CA GLY A 75 3.37 -6.22 1.85
C GLY A 75 3.27 -6.85 3.24
N LYS A 76 4.32 -6.72 4.07
CA LYS A 76 4.28 -7.21 5.46
C LYS A 76 3.18 -6.58 6.31
N ALA A 77 2.91 -5.29 6.14
CA ALA A 77 1.84 -4.62 6.84
C ALA A 77 0.46 -5.12 6.37
N SER A 78 0.28 -5.32 5.06
CA SER A 78 -0.92 -5.90 4.48
C SER A 78 -1.15 -7.33 4.95
N ASP A 79 -0.12 -8.19 4.97
CA ASP A 79 -0.22 -9.57 5.46
C ASP A 79 -0.68 -9.62 6.93
N LYS A 80 -0.23 -8.66 7.75
CA LYS A 80 -0.69 -8.52 9.13
C LYS A 80 -2.18 -8.18 9.19
N VAL A 81 -2.63 -7.22 8.39
CA VAL A 81 -4.06 -6.84 8.34
C VAL A 81 -4.92 -8.01 7.85
N VAL A 82 -4.44 -8.80 6.87
CA VAL A 82 -5.10 -10.04 6.45
C VAL A 82 -5.22 -11.02 7.61
N SER A 83 -4.14 -11.21 8.37
CA SER A 83 -4.15 -12.08 9.56
C SER A 83 -5.14 -11.59 10.63
N ASP A 84 -5.24 -10.27 10.83
CA ASP A 84 -6.21 -9.67 11.76
C ASP A 84 -7.66 -9.91 11.29
N LEU A 85 -7.92 -9.86 9.97
CA LEU A 85 -9.22 -10.18 9.38
C LEU A 85 -9.57 -11.67 9.53
N GLU A 86 -8.62 -12.57 9.27
CA GLU A 86 -8.79 -14.02 9.49
C GLU A 86 -9.06 -14.34 10.96
N TYR A 87 -8.41 -13.63 11.89
CA TYR A 87 -8.69 -13.74 13.31
C TYR A 87 -10.14 -13.31 13.64
N CYS A 88 -10.61 -12.21 13.05
CA CYS A 88 -12.01 -11.79 13.20
C CYS A 88 -12.98 -12.87 12.68
N ASP A 89 -12.69 -13.46 11.52
CA ASP A 89 -13.51 -14.54 10.95
C ASP A 89 -13.59 -15.76 11.86
N ASN A 90 -12.47 -16.18 12.45
CA ASN A 90 -12.46 -17.28 13.41
C ASN A 90 -13.32 -17.00 14.65
N ILE A 91 -13.34 -15.75 15.15
CA ILE A 91 -14.21 -15.36 16.28
C ILE A 91 -15.68 -15.39 15.86
N ILE A 92 -16.00 -14.86 14.68
CA ILE A 92 -17.36 -14.82 14.14
C ILE A 92 -17.89 -16.24 13.96
N ASP A 93 -17.09 -17.13 13.37
CA ASP A 93 -17.44 -18.54 13.19
C ASP A 93 -17.66 -19.25 14.52
N LEU A 94 -16.82 -18.96 15.52
CA LEU A 94 -17.01 -19.49 16.87
C LEU A 94 -18.34 -19.02 17.45
N ALA A 95 -18.63 -17.72 17.40
CA ALA A 95 -19.84 -17.13 17.96
C ALA A 95 -21.14 -17.63 17.31
N HIS A 96 -21.09 -18.09 16.05
CA HIS A 96 -22.23 -18.67 15.33
C HIS A 96 -22.46 -20.16 15.61
N LYS A 97 -21.57 -20.85 16.33
CA LYS A 97 -21.77 -22.28 16.64
C LYS A 97 -22.97 -22.46 17.58
N ILE A 98 -23.78 -23.48 17.26
CA ILE A 98 -24.79 -24.03 18.16
C ILE A 98 -24.05 -24.91 19.18
N ASP A 99 -24.36 -24.77 20.47
CA ASP A 99 -23.71 -25.44 21.61
C ASP A 99 -22.24 -25.02 21.88
N LEU A 100 -22.08 -23.74 22.21
CA LEU A 100 -20.79 -23.20 22.67
C LEU A 100 -20.35 -23.84 23.99
N ARG A 101 -19.14 -24.41 23.99
CA ARG A 101 -18.46 -24.80 25.24
C ARG A 101 -17.91 -23.55 25.91
N VAL A 102 -18.43 -23.24 27.08
CA VAL A 102 -18.07 -22.02 27.82
C VAL A 102 -17.23 -22.34 29.06
N ASP A 103 -16.33 -21.43 29.43
CA ASP A 103 -15.49 -21.58 30.60
C ASP A 103 -16.16 -20.98 31.83
N HIS A 104 -16.97 -21.80 32.51
CA HIS A 104 -17.63 -21.42 33.75
C HIS A 104 -16.65 -21.12 34.90
N LYS A 105 -15.44 -21.68 34.89
CA LYS A 105 -14.43 -21.45 35.94
C LYS A 105 -13.91 -20.02 35.89
N ASN A 106 -13.77 -19.48 34.69
CA ASN A 106 -13.39 -18.08 34.45
C ASN A 106 -14.61 -17.16 34.26
N LYS A 107 -15.83 -17.64 34.53
CA LYS A 107 -17.10 -16.91 34.40
C LYS A 107 -17.38 -16.38 32.98
N ILE A 108 -16.85 -17.05 31.95
CA ILE A 108 -17.16 -16.73 30.56
C ILE A 108 -18.48 -17.38 30.20
N THR A 109 -19.44 -16.60 29.72
CA THR A 109 -20.76 -17.07 29.31
C THR A 109 -20.89 -17.14 27.79
N GLU A 110 -21.92 -17.82 27.30
CA GLU A 110 -22.23 -17.87 25.87
C GLU A 110 -22.51 -16.47 25.31
N LEU A 111 -23.16 -15.62 26.12
CA LEU A 111 -23.43 -14.24 25.79
C LEU A 111 -22.15 -13.43 25.58
N ASP A 112 -21.09 -13.71 26.34
CA ASP A 112 -19.80 -13.02 26.18
C ASP A 112 -19.12 -13.40 24.85
N ILE A 113 -19.19 -14.68 24.47
CA ILE A 113 -18.69 -15.15 23.17
C ILE A 113 -19.49 -14.52 22.01
N LYS A 114 -20.82 -14.43 22.14
CA LYS A 114 -21.66 -13.76 21.14
C LYS A 114 -21.37 -12.26 21.02
N LYS A 115 -21.11 -11.57 22.14
CA LYS A 115 -20.68 -10.16 22.15
C LYS A 115 -19.32 -9.98 21.48
N LEU A 116 -18.37 -10.88 21.72
CA LEU A 116 -17.09 -10.91 21.02
C LEU A 116 -17.26 -11.11 19.50
N GLY A 117 -18.17 -11.98 19.08
CA GLY A 117 -18.55 -12.14 17.67
C GLY A 117 -19.05 -10.83 17.04
N LEU A 118 -19.96 -10.13 17.71
CA LEU A 118 -20.46 -8.84 17.23
C LEU A 118 -19.36 -7.77 17.16
N GLN A 119 -18.43 -7.75 18.13
CA GLN A 119 -17.27 -6.86 18.10
C GLN A 119 -16.36 -7.20 16.90
N ALA A 120 -16.08 -8.48 16.66
CA ALA A 120 -15.28 -8.92 15.53
C ALA A 120 -15.91 -8.53 14.17
N VAL A 121 -17.25 -8.62 14.03
CA VAL A 121 -17.96 -8.12 12.84
C VAL A 121 -17.72 -6.63 12.63
N LYS A 122 -17.87 -5.82 13.68
CA LYS A 122 -17.65 -4.36 13.60
C LYS A 122 -16.22 -4.02 13.21
N THR A 123 -15.25 -4.63 13.87
CA THR A 123 -13.82 -4.43 13.57
C THR A 123 -13.49 -4.86 12.14
N LYS A 124 -14.00 -6.00 11.68
CA LYS A 124 -13.83 -6.45 10.29
C LYS A 124 -14.39 -5.42 9.31
N GLN A 125 -15.58 -4.89 9.57
CA GLN A 125 -16.20 -3.87 8.73
C GLN A 125 -15.40 -2.56 8.68
N GLU A 126 -14.90 -2.09 9.82
CA GLU A 126 -14.06 -0.88 9.90
C GLU A 126 -12.78 -1.03 9.06
N ILE A 127 -12.08 -2.17 9.17
CA ILE A 127 -10.87 -2.44 8.39
C ILE A 127 -11.17 -2.46 6.89
N LEU A 128 -12.27 -3.10 6.48
CA LEU A 128 -12.66 -3.18 5.07
C LEU A 128 -13.08 -1.82 4.51
N GLN A 129 -13.82 -1.01 5.27
CA GLN A 129 -14.22 0.34 4.87
C GLN A 129 -13.03 1.29 4.71
N GLN A 130 -12.02 1.19 5.57
CA GLN A 130 -10.78 1.96 5.41
C GLN A 130 -10.00 1.60 4.13
N GLY A 131 -10.23 0.41 3.58
CA GLY A 131 -9.62 -0.07 2.34
C GLY A 131 -10.42 0.24 1.07
N GLU A 132 -11.65 0.77 1.18
CA GLU A 132 -12.42 1.17 0.01
C GLU A 132 -11.82 2.44 -0.62
N PRO A 133 -11.55 2.47 -1.93
CA PRO A 133 -11.22 3.72 -2.60
C PRO A 133 -12.40 4.69 -2.44
N GLU A 134 -12.14 5.97 -2.18
CA GLU A 134 -13.14 7.01 -1.84
C GLU A 134 -14.28 7.20 -2.86
N ASP A 135 -14.28 6.48 -3.99
CA ASP A 135 -15.28 6.55 -5.06
C ASP A 135 -16.46 5.56 -4.93
N LYS A 136 -16.64 4.85 -3.80
CA LYS A 136 -17.81 3.99 -3.60
C LYS A 136 -18.67 4.43 -2.42
N ASN A 137 -19.57 5.38 -2.68
CA ASN A 137 -20.75 5.59 -1.85
C ASN A 137 -21.67 4.36 -1.92
N VAL A 138 -21.42 3.34 -1.09
CA VAL A 138 -22.40 2.29 -0.81
C VAL A 138 -23.12 2.67 0.48
N ARG A 139 -24.27 3.35 0.34
CA ARG A 139 -25.25 3.46 1.42
C ARG A 139 -25.85 2.08 1.66
N VAL A 140 -25.52 1.47 2.80
CA VAL A 140 -26.26 0.31 3.31
C VAL A 140 -27.47 0.85 4.08
N GLU A 141 -28.63 0.87 3.45
CA GLU A 141 -29.91 1.05 4.16
C GLU A 141 -30.27 -0.25 4.87
N ILE A 142 -30.26 -0.21 6.20
CA ILE A 142 -30.81 -1.28 7.03
C ILE A 142 -32.33 -1.13 6.98
N VAL A 143 -32.99 -1.94 6.16
CA VAL A 143 -34.45 -2.08 6.18
C VAL A 143 -34.80 -2.94 7.39
N VAL A 144 -35.29 -2.31 8.45
CA VAL A 144 -35.98 -3.00 9.54
C VAL A 144 -37.36 -3.37 9.00
N VAL A 145 -37.54 -4.67 8.72
CA VAL A 145 -38.87 -5.21 8.42
C VAL A 145 -39.51 -5.51 9.77
N ASP A 146 -40.34 -4.59 10.26
CA ASP A 146 -41.22 -4.86 11.40
C ASP A 146 -42.27 -5.88 10.93
N SER A 147 -42.08 -7.13 11.35
CA SER A 147 -43.04 -8.21 11.19
C SER A 147 -43.87 -8.31 12.46
N ASP A 148 -45.17 -8.25 12.24
CA ASP A 148 -46.27 -8.75 13.08
C ASP A 148 -46.87 -7.79 14.10
N GLU A 149 -47.92 -7.13 13.60
CA GLU A 149 -49.15 -6.82 14.32
C GLU A 149 -49.55 -7.98 15.24
N ASP A 150 -49.66 -7.73 16.55
CA ASP A 150 -50.77 -8.33 17.28
C ASP A 150 -51.26 -7.45 18.44
N ASN A 151 -52.58 -7.49 18.54
CA ASN A 151 -53.49 -6.55 19.17
C ASN A 151 -53.63 -6.78 20.68
N THR A 152 -53.61 -5.73 21.50
CA THR A 152 -54.38 -5.74 22.77
C THR A 152 -54.72 -4.33 23.26
N MET A 153 -56.02 -4.15 23.51
CA MET A 153 -56.75 -2.93 23.85
C MET A 153 -56.66 -2.48 25.32
N GLU A 154 -57.01 -1.20 25.53
CA GLU A 154 -57.53 -0.53 26.74
C GLU A 154 -56.54 -0.19 27.86
N ALA A 155 -56.54 0.99 28.50
CA ALA A 155 -57.59 2.00 28.70
C ALA A 155 -57.01 3.42 28.93
N GLN A 156 -57.74 4.46 28.51
CA GLN A 156 -57.73 5.78 29.18
C GLN A 156 -58.86 5.81 30.22
N PRO A 157 -58.79 6.64 31.29
CA PRO A 157 -59.31 8.01 31.14
C PRO A 157 -58.59 9.12 31.95
N LYS A 158 -58.52 10.30 31.30
CA LYS A 158 -58.78 11.69 31.74
C LYS A 158 -58.59 12.11 33.22
N THR A 159 -57.90 13.25 33.41
CA THR A 159 -58.38 14.55 33.96
C THR A 159 -57.16 15.48 34.10
N GLY A 160 -57.15 16.78 33.85
CA GLY A 160 -58.18 17.78 33.59
C GLY A 160 -57.61 19.16 33.97
N ASN A 161 -57.86 20.15 33.09
CA ASN A 161 -57.71 21.61 33.20
C ASN A 161 -56.42 22.25 33.73
#